data_AF-T5APS4-F1
#
_entry.id   AF-T5APS4-F1
#
_cell.length_a   1.000
_cell.length_b   1.000
_cell.length_c   1.000
_cell.angle_alpha   90.00
_cell.angle_beta   90.00
_cell.angle_gamma   90.00
#
_symmetry.space_group_name_H-M   'P 1'
#
loop_
_entity.id
_entity.type
_entity.pdbx_description
1 polymer ?
#
loop_
_entity_poly.entity_id
_entity_poly.type
_entity_poly.pdbx_seq_one_letter_code
_entity_poly.pdbx_strand_id
1 'polypeptide(L)'
;MTFGFLQAQMLAFFPPPDASPYSQLAGLVFKQAALLYLWSILGPPPRPCSGGAHADLVRGAVAEAVSLLGQFPASARVNTSLCWPLAVIGCCTADPAVRAVLAARLQTMTDSIGLGNMRETLVLLEHVWRRPAESTSPWLLHKAMQEHGIWISFA
;
A
#
# COMPACT_ATOMS: atom_id res chain seq x y z
N MET A 1 -2.54 16.85 -18.38
CA MET A 1 -1.69 16.13 -17.41
C MET A 1 -1.40 14.75 -18.00
N THR A 2 -0.13 14.33 -18.11
CA THR A 2 0.26 13.04 -18.72
C THR A 2 0.76 12.05 -17.69
N PHE A 3 0.76 10.76 -18.02
CA PHE A 3 1.28 9.70 -17.16
C PHE A 3 2.74 9.97 -16.73
N GLY A 4 3.62 10.27 -17.70
CA GLY A 4 5.04 10.52 -17.41
C GLY A 4 5.27 11.76 -16.54
N PHE A 5 4.45 12.80 -16.71
CA PHE A 5 4.52 13.99 -15.87
C PHE A 5 4.15 13.69 -14.40
N LEU A 6 3.05 12.96 -14.17
CA LEU A 6 2.66 12.53 -12.82
C LEU A 6 3.72 11.64 -12.18
N GLN A 7 4.25 10.67 -12.94
CA GLN A 7 5.31 9.80 -12.46
C GLN A 7 6.55 10.60 -12.03
N ALA A 8 6.99 11.58 -12.84
CA ALA A 8 8.13 12.42 -12.52
C ALA A 8 7.90 13.24 -11.23
N GLN A 9 6.70 13.81 -11.04
CA GLN A 9 6.37 14.54 -9.83
C GLN A 9 6.37 13.65 -8.58
N MET A 10 5.78 12.45 -8.67
CA MET A 10 5.78 11.48 -7.58
C MET A 10 7.20 11.01 -7.24
N LEU A 11 8.04 10.74 -8.25
CA LEU A 11 9.44 10.36 -8.05
C LEU A 11 10.26 11.48 -7.42
N ALA A 12 9.99 12.74 -7.78
CA ALA A 12 10.68 13.92 -7.23
C ALA A 12 10.22 14.30 -5.82
N PHE A 13 9.09 13.76 -5.34
CA PHE A 13 8.61 14.04 -3.99
C PHE A 13 9.63 13.62 -2.93
N PHE A 14 9.85 14.52 -1.97
CA PHE A 14 10.61 14.26 -0.75
C PHE A 14 9.88 14.95 0.42
N PRO A 15 9.81 14.31 1.60
CA PRO A 15 9.13 14.90 2.74
C PRO A 15 9.87 16.16 3.24
N PRO A 16 9.16 17.17 3.78
CA PRO A 16 9.77 18.35 4.35
C PRO A 16 10.75 18.00 5.48
N PRO A 17 11.93 18.65 5.56
CA PRO A 17 12.96 18.31 6.54
C PRO A 17 12.57 18.67 7.98
N ASP A 18 11.60 19.57 8.15
CA ASP A 18 11.04 20.01 9.43
C ASP A 18 9.94 19.08 9.96
N ALA A 19 9.43 18.16 9.14
CA ALA A 19 8.46 17.17 9.58
C ALA A 19 9.08 16.17 10.57
N SER A 20 8.26 15.59 11.45
CA SER A 20 8.76 14.56 12.39
C SER A 20 9.37 13.36 11.63
N PRO A 21 10.37 12.66 12.18
CA PRO A 21 10.99 11.52 11.49
C PRO A 21 9.98 10.46 11.02
N TYR A 22 8.96 10.16 11.84
CA TYR A 22 7.92 9.21 11.47
C TYR A 22 6.97 9.75 10.41
N SER A 23 6.69 11.06 10.41
CA SER A 23 5.95 11.72 9.32
C SER A 23 6.71 11.67 8.00
N GLN A 24 8.03 11.85 8.03
CA GLN A 24 8.87 11.74 6.84
C GLN A 24 8.83 10.31 6.27
N LEU A 25 9.01 9.29 7.11
CA LEU A 25 8.92 7.88 6.72
C LEU A 25 7.53 7.52 6.17
N ALA A 26 6.46 7.96 6.85
CA ALA A 26 5.08 7.76 6.38
C ALA A 26 4.84 8.43 5.01
N GLY A 27 5.37 9.64 4.79
CA GLY A 27 5.31 10.32 3.50
C GLY A 27 6.02 9.54 2.38
N LEU A 28 7.16 8.90 2.69
CA LEU A 28 7.86 8.04 1.73
C LEU A 28 7.08 6.74 1.44
N VAL A 29 6.43 6.14 2.44
CA VAL A 29 5.50 5.01 2.20
C VAL A 29 4.36 5.44 1.28
N PHE A 30 3.80 6.63 1.51
CA PHE A 30 2.73 7.17 0.67
C PHE A 30 3.20 7.39 -0.77
N LYS A 31 4.43 7.90 -0.95
CA LYS A 31 5.06 8.01 -2.28
C LYS A 31 5.13 6.67 -3.00
N GLN A 32 5.58 5.60 -2.32
CA GLN A 32 5.63 4.27 -2.93
C GLN A 32 4.23 3.77 -3.32
N ALA A 33 3.25 3.93 -2.43
CA ALA A 33 1.87 3.57 -2.74
C ALA A 33 1.29 4.36 -3.93
N ALA A 34 1.56 5.66 -4.03
CA ALA A 34 1.13 6.49 -5.16
C ALA A 34 1.74 6.03 -6.49
N LEU A 35 3.03 5.69 -6.49
CA LEU A 35 3.71 5.12 -7.66
C LEU A 35 3.11 3.77 -8.06
N LEU A 36 2.88 2.88 -7.09
CA LEU A 36 2.24 1.58 -7.31
C LEU A 36 0.82 1.74 -7.87
N TYR A 37 0.05 2.68 -7.33
CA TYR A 37 -1.28 3.01 -7.81
C TYR A 37 -1.25 3.46 -9.28
N LEU A 38 -0.33 4.36 -9.63
CA LEU A 38 -0.15 4.83 -11.01
C LEU A 38 0.28 3.68 -11.95
N TRP A 39 1.26 2.88 -11.56
CA TRP A 39 1.79 1.79 -12.38
C TRP A 39 0.82 0.61 -12.55
N SER A 40 -0.11 0.43 -11.63
CA SER A 40 -1.16 -0.59 -11.77
C SER A 40 -2.15 -0.33 -12.91
N ILE A 41 -2.14 0.88 -13.50
CA ILE A 41 -2.86 1.16 -14.76
C ILE A 41 -2.27 0.36 -15.92
N LEU A 42 -0.96 0.10 -15.90
CA LEU A 42 -0.24 -0.54 -17.00
C LEU A 42 -0.42 -2.06 -17.03
N GLY A 43 -0.90 -2.66 -15.94
CA GLY A 43 -1.11 -4.10 -15.87
C GLY A 43 -1.35 -4.62 -14.45
N PRO A 44 -1.72 -5.91 -14.33
CA PRO A 44 -1.91 -6.56 -13.05
C PRO A 44 -0.60 -6.65 -12.25
N PRO A 45 -0.67 -6.94 -10.94
CA PRO A 45 0.49 -7.17 -10.10
C PRO A 45 1.42 -8.24 -10.70
N PRO A 46 2.74 -8.02 -10.72
CA PRO A 46 3.68 -9.00 -11.22
C PRO A 46 3.64 -10.27 -10.38
N ARG A 47 3.80 -11.42 -11.04
CA ARG A 47 4.01 -12.69 -10.35
C ARG A 47 5.43 -12.72 -9.76
N PRO A 48 5.71 -13.48 -8.69
CA PRO A 48 7.03 -13.49 -8.06
C PRO A 48 8.20 -13.76 -9.03
N CYS A 49 7.96 -14.57 -10.07
CA CYS A 49 8.94 -14.95 -11.08
C CYS A 49 8.73 -14.26 -12.45
N SER A 50 7.82 -13.29 -12.58
CA SER A 50 7.65 -12.56 -13.85
C SER A 50 8.78 -11.54 -14.02
N GLY A 51 9.45 -11.56 -15.18
CA GLY A 51 10.47 -10.57 -15.54
C GLY A 51 9.90 -9.35 -16.27
N GLY A 52 10.74 -8.33 -16.46
CA GLY A 52 10.46 -7.14 -17.25
C GLY A 52 10.48 -5.86 -16.43
N ALA A 53 10.79 -4.74 -17.10
CA ALA A 53 11.04 -3.46 -16.44
C ALA A 53 9.88 -2.99 -15.54
N HIS A 54 8.62 -3.20 -15.94
CA HIS A 54 7.46 -2.86 -15.11
C HIS A 54 7.36 -3.73 -13.85
N ALA A 55 7.59 -5.04 -13.98
CA ALA A 55 7.58 -5.97 -12.85
C ALA A 55 8.69 -5.63 -11.84
N ASP A 56 9.86 -5.23 -12.33
CA ASP A 56 11.00 -4.81 -11.50
C ASP A 56 10.69 -3.50 -10.75
N LEU A 57 10.08 -2.52 -11.42
CA LEU A 57 9.64 -1.27 -10.79
C LEU A 57 8.63 -1.51 -9.67
N VAL A 58 7.59 -2.32 -9.94
CA VAL A 58 6.56 -2.63 -8.94
C VAL A 58 7.16 -3.37 -7.74
N ARG A 59 7.99 -4.41 -7.98
CA ARG A 59 8.64 -5.14 -6.89
C ARG A 59 9.57 -4.25 -6.07
N GLY A 60 10.34 -3.38 -6.72
CA GLY A 60 11.22 -2.43 -6.06
C GLY A 60 10.45 -1.48 -5.14
N ALA A 61 9.35 -0.89 -5.61
CA ALA A 61 8.52 0.00 -4.81
C ALA A 61 7.84 -0.73 -3.64
N VAL A 62 7.39 -1.98 -3.81
CA VAL A 62 6.86 -2.80 -2.71
C VAL A 62 7.94 -3.07 -1.66
N ALA A 63 9.14 -3.48 -2.08
CA ALA A 63 10.24 -3.78 -1.17
C ALA A 63 10.68 -2.53 -0.38
N GLU A 64 10.77 -1.39 -1.06
CA GLU A 64 11.09 -0.11 -0.42
C GLU A 64 10.01 0.30 0.58
N ALA A 65 8.72 0.16 0.24
CA ALA A 65 7.64 0.46 1.17
C ALA A 65 7.69 -0.42 2.43
N VAL A 66 7.95 -1.73 2.28
CA VAL A 66 8.11 -2.66 3.40
C VAL A 66 9.32 -2.28 4.27
N SER A 67 10.45 -1.94 3.64
CA SER A 67 11.65 -1.46 4.34
C SER A 67 11.36 -0.21 5.17
N LEU A 68 10.66 0.78 4.58
CA LEU A 68 10.26 2.01 5.26
C LEU A 68 9.31 1.75 6.44
N LEU A 69 8.32 0.86 6.26
CA LEU A 69 7.40 0.46 7.34
C LEU A 69 8.15 -0.17 8.52
N GLY A 70 9.23 -0.92 8.26
CA GLY A 70 10.07 -1.51 9.30
C GLY A 70 10.83 -0.51 10.18
N GLN A 71 10.93 0.76 9.75
CA GLN A 71 11.74 1.78 10.43
C GLN A 71 10.98 2.56 11.51
N PHE A 72 9.66 2.35 11.66
CA PHE A 72 8.88 3.03 12.69
C PHE A 72 7.77 2.13 13.25
N PRO A 73 7.45 2.27 14.55
CA PRO A 73 6.53 1.38 15.24
C PRO A 73 5.11 1.51 14.67
N ALA A 74 4.43 0.37 14.55
CA ALA A 74 3.04 0.31 14.09
C ALA A 74 2.05 1.00 15.05
N SER A 75 2.44 1.18 16.32
CA SER A 75 1.67 1.90 17.34
C SER A 75 1.77 3.43 17.23
N ALA A 76 2.67 3.97 16.41
CA ALA A 76 2.78 5.42 16.23
C ALA A 76 1.51 5.99 15.57
N ARG A 77 1.02 7.13 16.07
CA ARG A 77 -0.19 7.79 15.54
C ARG A 77 -0.12 8.15 14.06
N VAL A 78 1.07 8.32 13.47
CA VAL A 78 1.21 8.57 12.02
C VAL A 78 0.62 7.43 11.18
N ASN A 79 0.51 6.21 11.71
CA ASN A 79 -0.04 5.08 10.98
C ASN A 79 -1.53 5.23 10.65
N THR A 80 -2.28 6.15 11.29
CA THR A 80 -3.70 6.36 10.96
C THR A 80 -3.90 6.81 9.51
N SER A 81 -2.94 7.51 8.91
CA SER A 81 -2.98 7.91 7.50
C SER A 81 -2.49 6.83 6.53
N LEU A 82 -2.04 5.68 7.03
CA LEU A 82 -1.41 4.63 6.21
C LEU A 82 -2.38 3.54 5.74
N CYS A 83 -3.67 3.59 6.12
CA CYS A 83 -4.64 2.60 5.66
C CYS A 83 -4.72 2.52 4.12
N TRP A 84 -4.76 3.67 3.42
CA TRP A 84 -4.77 3.69 1.96
C TRP A 84 -3.47 3.18 1.35
N PRO A 85 -2.28 3.66 1.75
CA PRO A 85 -1.02 3.10 1.29
C PRO A 85 -0.91 1.58 1.48
N LEU A 86 -1.28 1.07 2.66
CA LEU A 86 -1.23 -0.36 2.97
C LEU A 86 -2.17 -1.18 2.07
N ALA A 87 -3.38 -0.67 1.82
CA ALA A 87 -4.33 -1.30 0.89
C ALA A 87 -3.76 -1.39 -0.53
N VAL A 88 -3.17 -0.30 -1.03
CA VAL A 88 -2.57 -0.27 -2.37
C VAL A 88 -1.38 -1.23 -2.48
N ILE A 89 -0.44 -1.17 -1.52
CA ILE A 89 0.73 -2.06 -1.52
C ILE A 89 0.29 -3.52 -1.46
N GLY A 90 -0.72 -3.84 -0.65
CA GLY A 90 -1.29 -5.18 -0.54
C GLY A 90 -1.96 -5.68 -1.82
N CYS A 91 -2.55 -4.80 -2.63
CA CYS A 91 -3.02 -5.14 -3.97
C CYS A 91 -1.88 -5.39 -4.96
N CYS A 92 -0.76 -4.69 -4.83
CA CYS A 92 0.34 -4.75 -5.79
C CYS A 92 1.35 -5.89 -5.52
N THR A 93 1.03 -6.83 -4.64
CA THR A 93 1.92 -7.95 -4.27
C THR A 93 1.24 -9.31 -4.26
N ALA A 94 1.94 -10.30 -4.81
CA ALA A 94 1.64 -11.71 -4.68
C ALA A 94 2.55 -12.43 -3.67
N ASP A 95 3.51 -11.74 -3.08
CA ASP A 95 4.47 -12.32 -2.14
C ASP A 95 3.83 -12.54 -0.75
N PRO A 96 3.72 -13.80 -0.28
CA PRO A 96 3.18 -14.11 1.04
C PRO A 96 3.92 -13.43 2.19
N ALA A 97 5.23 -13.21 2.07
CA ALA A 97 6.03 -12.56 3.12
C ALA A 97 5.63 -11.09 3.27
N VAL A 98 5.46 -10.38 2.15
CA VAL A 98 4.97 -9.00 2.16
C VAL A 98 3.56 -8.93 2.75
N ARG A 99 2.66 -9.84 2.34
CA ARG A 99 1.28 -9.90 2.88
C ARG A 99 1.29 -10.10 4.40
N ALA A 100 2.15 -10.98 4.91
CA ALA A 100 2.30 -11.21 6.34
C ALA A 100 2.77 -9.95 7.09
N VAL A 101 3.72 -9.18 6.54
CA VAL A 101 4.17 -7.91 7.13
C VAL A 101 3.03 -6.89 7.20
N LEU A 102 2.28 -6.73 6.12
CA LEU A 102 1.14 -5.81 6.07
C LEU A 102 0.04 -6.21 7.06
N ALA A 103 -0.27 -7.50 7.12
CA ALA A 103 -1.27 -8.05 8.03
C ALA A 103 -0.87 -7.84 9.50
N ALA A 104 0.36 -8.20 9.86
CA ALA A 104 0.87 -8.01 11.21
C ALA A 104 0.88 -6.53 11.62
N ARG A 105 1.23 -5.63 10.68
CA ARG A 105 1.18 -4.19 10.93
C ARG A 105 -0.24 -3.69 11.19
N LEU A 106 -1.19 -4.03 10.32
CA LEU A 106 -2.59 -3.62 10.46
C LEU A 106 -3.19 -4.16 11.76
N GLN A 107 -2.89 -5.42 12.10
CA GLN A 107 -3.32 -6.01 13.38
C GLN A 107 -2.76 -5.22 14.57
N THR A 108 -1.45 -4.92 14.56
CA THR A 108 -0.82 -4.11 15.63
C THR A 108 -1.45 -2.71 15.74
N MET A 109 -1.78 -2.09 14.60
CA MET A 109 -2.47 -0.80 14.57
C MET A 109 -3.87 -0.90 15.17
N THR A 110 -4.62 -1.95 14.85
CA THR A 110 -5.93 -2.23 15.46
C THR A 110 -5.82 -2.41 16.97
N ASP A 111 -4.85 -3.18 17.43
CA ASP A 111 -4.70 -3.51 18.86
C ASP A 111 -4.23 -2.31 19.69
N SER A 112 -3.42 -1.41 19.11
CA SER A 112 -2.80 -0.30 19.84
C SER A 112 -3.47 1.06 19.64
N ILE A 113 -4.03 1.34 18.45
CA ILE A 113 -4.66 2.63 18.12
C ILE A 113 -6.19 2.53 18.20
N GLY A 114 -6.77 1.37 17.88
CA GLY A 114 -8.19 1.09 18.09
C GLY A 114 -9.16 1.74 17.10
N LEU A 115 -8.70 2.20 15.92
CA LEU A 115 -9.59 2.77 14.90
C LEU A 115 -10.10 1.70 13.93
N GLY A 116 -11.40 1.75 13.61
CA GLY A 116 -12.07 0.76 12.75
C GLY A 116 -11.43 0.62 11.36
N ASN A 117 -10.93 1.72 10.78
CA ASN A 117 -10.32 1.72 9.45
C ASN A 117 -9.18 0.69 9.29
N MET A 118 -8.37 0.46 10.32
CA MET A 118 -7.27 -0.50 10.26
C MET A 118 -7.79 -1.94 10.15
N ARG A 119 -8.81 -2.26 10.95
CA ARG A 119 -9.45 -3.56 10.94
C ARG A 119 -10.14 -3.82 9.60
N GLU A 120 -10.92 -2.85 9.14
CA GLU A 120 -11.62 -2.94 7.85
C GLU A 120 -10.64 -3.06 6.67
N THR A 121 -9.50 -2.35 6.72
CA THR A 121 -8.45 -2.47 5.71
C THR A 121 -7.82 -3.87 5.69
N LEU A 122 -7.59 -4.46 6.86
CA LEU A 122 -7.08 -5.84 6.96
C LEU A 122 -8.07 -6.83 6.34
N VAL A 123 -9.35 -6.74 6.73
CA VAL A 123 -10.42 -7.59 6.18
C VAL A 123 -10.50 -7.46 4.66
N LEU A 124 -10.45 -6.23 4.13
CA LEU A 124 -10.45 -5.97 2.69
C LEU A 124 -9.27 -6.66 1.99
N LEU A 125 -8.06 -6.52 2.53
CA LEU A 125 -6.87 -7.13 1.97
C LEU A 125 -6.93 -8.66 2.01
N GLU A 126 -7.44 -9.27 3.08
CA GLU A 126 -7.65 -10.71 3.14
C GLU A 126 -8.60 -11.22 2.05
N HIS A 127 -9.67 -10.47 1.75
CA HIS A 127 -10.57 -10.80 0.65
C HIS A 127 -9.91 -10.66 -0.71
N VAL A 128 -9.13 -9.59 -0.91
CA VAL A 128 -8.37 -9.38 -2.14
C VAL A 128 -7.34 -10.49 -2.35
N TRP A 129 -6.63 -10.90 -1.31
CA TRP A 129 -5.58 -11.91 -1.38
C TRP A 129 -6.07 -13.33 -1.67
N ARG A 130 -7.36 -13.61 -1.47
CA ARG A 130 -8.03 -14.86 -1.87
C ARG A 130 -8.39 -14.89 -3.36
N ARG A 131 -8.37 -13.75 -4.05
CA ARG A 131 -8.67 -13.66 -5.49
C ARG A 131 -7.43 -13.99 -6.33
N PRO A 132 -7.60 -14.45 -7.59
CA PRO A 132 -6.51 -14.56 -8.54
C PRO A 132 -5.74 -13.24 -8.70
N ALA A 133 -4.45 -13.32 -8.99
CA ALA A 133 -3.61 -12.12 -9.15
C ALA A 133 -4.09 -11.21 -10.29
N GLU A 134 -4.68 -11.80 -11.33
CA GLU A 134 -5.19 -11.10 -12.51
C GLU A 134 -6.42 -10.25 -12.21
N SER A 135 -7.15 -10.56 -11.13
CA SER A 135 -8.32 -9.80 -10.67
C SER A 135 -7.99 -8.90 -9.48
N THR A 136 -6.71 -8.82 -9.11
CA THR A 136 -6.24 -7.98 -8.01
C THR A 136 -5.71 -6.66 -8.56
N SER A 137 -6.34 -5.55 -8.18
CA SER A 137 -5.87 -4.21 -8.54
C SER A 137 -6.37 -3.20 -7.52
N PRO A 138 -5.56 -2.19 -7.14
CA PRO A 138 -6.03 -1.15 -6.21
C PRO A 138 -7.23 -0.37 -6.76
N TRP A 139 -7.40 -0.31 -8.09
CA TRP A 139 -8.55 0.31 -8.75
C TRP A 139 -9.85 -0.48 -8.55
N LEU A 140 -9.77 -1.74 -8.14
CA LEU A 140 -10.91 -2.62 -7.89
C LEU A 140 -11.29 -2.70 -6.40
N LEU A 141 -10.58 -1.98 -5.52
CA LEU A 141 -10.86 -1.96 -4.08
C LEU A 141 -12.31 -1.55 -3.80
N HIS A 142 -12.84 -0.55 -4.52
CA HIS A 142 -14.23 -0.12 -4.35
C HIS A 142 -15.24 -1.25 -4.62
N LYS A 143 -14.98 -2.14 -5.59
CA LYS A 143 -15.86 -3.29 -5.87
C LYS A 143 -15.77 -4.32 -4.75
N ALA A 144 -14.54 -4.64 -4.31
CA ALA A 144 -14.33 -5.55 -3.20
C ALA A 144 -14.98 -5.02 -1.90
N MET A 145 -14.93 -3.71 -1.68
CA MET A 145 -15.62 -3.06 -0.56
C MET A 145 -17.15 -3.21 -0.65
N GLN A 146 -17.74 -2.96 -1.82
CA GLN A 146 -19.17 -3.12 -2.05
C GLN A 146 -19.63 -4.57 -1.90
N GLU A 147 -18.89 -5.53 -2.48
CA GLU A 147 -19.22 -6.95 -2.46
C GLU A 147 -19.20 -7.56 -1.04
N HIS A 148 -18.36 -7.01 -0.16
CA HIS A 148 -18.18 -7.52 1.21
C HIS A 148 -18.75 -6.60 2.30
N GLY A 149 -19.43 -5.50 1.93
CA GLY A 149 -20.03 -4.57 2.88
C GLY A 149 -19.03 -3.81 3.76
N ILE A 150 -17.83 -3.55 3.22
CA ILE A 150 -16.72 -2.90 3.94
C ILE A 150 -16.79 -1.38 3.71
N TRP A 151 -16.74 -0.61 4.80
CA TRP A 151 -16.81 0.85 4.78
C TRP A 151 -15.55 1.45 5.38
N ILE A 152 -14.60 1.83 4.52
CA ILE A 152 -13.37 2.51 4.91
C ILE A 152 -13.43 3.95 4.44
N SER A 153 -13.30 4.90 5.37
CA SER A 153 -12.98 6.28 5.02
C SER A 153 -11.47 6.44 5.14
N PHE A 154 -10.78 6.55 4.01
CA PHE A 154 -9.37 6.90 4.03
C PHE A 154 -9.25 8.38 4.38
N ALA A 155 -8.52 8.66 5.47
CA ALA A 155 -8.28 10.00 6.00
C ALA A 155 -7.16 10.72 5.24
#